data_AF-A0A7W2TKW8-F1
#
_entry.id   AF-A0A7W2TKW8-F1
#
_cell.length_a   1.000
_cell.length_b   1.000
_cell.length_c   1.000
_cell.angle_alpha   90.00
_cell.angle_beta   90.00
_cell.angle_gamma   90.00
#
_symmetry.space_group_name_H-M   'P 1'
#
loop_
_entity.id
_entity.type
_entity.pdbx_description
1 polymer ?
#
loop_
_entity_poly.entity_id
_entity_poly.type
_entity_poly.pdbx_seq_one_letter_code
_entity_poly.pdbx_strand_id
1 'polypeptide(L)'
;MQGSIYTTFSEMVIEKMGMSVWNELLDKVKPNSEGIYTNGMQYEDSEIMAFVAELSTLTQIDPPTLVRTFGEYLFIHLFNSSPANLSHIDNLKDFLICIDGVIHKEVKRVYPDSYLPSFKYDEKPNGDLIMFYQSKRKLCHLSEGLISGAAQRFEQAIIIEHPECMHDGAEKCKLVISFKD
;
A
#
# COMPACT_ATOMS: atom_id res chain seq x y z
N MET A 1 -0.27 -1.00 -12.84
CA MET A 1 0.49 -1.03 -11.56
C MET A 1 1.82 -1.74 -11.75
N GLN A 2 2.86 -1.39 -10.98
CA GLN A 2 4.18 -2.01 -11.08
C GLN A 2 4.13 -3.51 -10.72
N GLY A 3 4.87 -4.33 -11.44
CA GLY A 3 4.89 -5.78 -11.30
C GLY A 3 5.40 -6.25 -9.95
N SER A 4 6.27 -5.48 -9.30
CA SER A 4 6.72 -5.76 -7.94
C SER A 4 5.58 -5.84 -6.92
N ILE A 5 4.47 -5.13 -7.16
CA ILE A 5 3.29 -5.20 -6.30
C ILE A 5 2.60 -6.56 -6.45
N TYR A 6 2.56 -7.13 -7.65
CA TYR A 6 1.92 -8.43 -7.92
C TYR A 6 2.78 -9.59 -7.43
N THR A 7 4.10 -9.52 -7.61
CA THR A 7 5.02 -10.53 -7.09
C THR A 7 4.92 -10.59 -5.56
N THR A 8 4.99 -9.44 -4.87
CA THR A 8 4.80 -9.39 -3.41
C THR A 8 3.39 -9.81 -2.96
N PHE A 9 2.34 -9.52 -3.73
CA PHE A 9 1.00 -10.03 -3.43
C PHE A 9 0.94 -11.56 -3.49
N SER A 10 1.50 -12.16 -4.55
CA SER A 10 1.57 -13.61 -4.69
C SER A 10 2.40 -14.27 -3.59
N GLU A 11 3.54 -13.67 -3.22
CA GLU A 11 4.38 -14.11 -2.10
C GLU A 11 3.60 -14.13 -0.80
N MET A 12 2.89 -13.05 -0.48
CA MET A 12 2.06 -12.97 0.73
C MET A 12 1.00 -14.07 0.78
N VAL A 13 0.27 -14.29 -0.32
CA VAL A 13 -0.78 -15.32 -0.41
C VAL A 13 -0.17 -16.70 -0.22
N ILE A 14 0.93 -16.99 -0.90
CA ILE A 14 1.60 -18.30 -0.82
C ILE A 14 2.15 -18.54 0.59
N GLU A 15 2.78 -17.53 1.21
CA GLU A 15 3.35 -17.64 2.55
C GLU A 15 2.27 -17.88 3.61
N LYS A 16 1.17 -17.13 3.54
CA LYS A 16 0.11 -17.18 4.57
C LYS A 16 -0.91 -18.29 4.36
N MET A 17 -1.14 -18.70 3.10
CA MET A 17 -2.28 -19.55 2.74
C MET A 17 -1.90 -20.74 1.85
N GLY A 18 -0.65 -20.79 1.37
CA GLY A 18 -0.12 -21.88 0.56
C GLY A 18 -0.34 -21.71 -0.94
N MET A 19 0.49 -22.42 -1.71
CA MET A 19 0.46 -22.42 -3.18
C MET A 19 -0.89 -22.87 -3.76
N SER A 20 -1.62 -23.75 -3.07
CA SER A 20 -2.94 -24.20 -3.53
C SER A 20 -3.94 -23.06 -3.64
N VAL A 21 -3.95 -22.13 -2.67
CA VAL A 21 -4.84 -20.97 -2.69
C VAL A 21 -4.44 -20.01 -3.81
N TRP A 22 -3.13 -19.79 -4.01
CA TRP A 22 -2.66 -18.96 -5.12
C TRP A 22 -3.08 -19.53 -6.49
N ASN A 23 -2.94 -20.85 -6.69
CA ASN A 23 -3.39 -21.50 -7.92
C ASN A 23 -4.91 -21.38 -8.12
N GLU A 24 -5.70 -21.55 -7.06
CA GLU A 24 -7.15 -21.36 -7.14
C GLU A 24 -7.53 -19.92 -7.53
N LEU A 25 -6.81 -18.92 -7.00
CA LEU A 25 -7.00 -17.53 -7.42
C LEU A 25 -6.71 -17.33 -8.91
N LEU A 26 -5.62 -17.88 -9.42
CA LEU A 26 -5.27 -17.79 -10.84
C LEU A 26 -6.33 -18.45 -11.73
N ASP A 27 -6.80 -19.64 -11.36
CA ASP A 27 -7.80 -20.39 -12.11
C ASP A 27 -9.15 -19.68 -12.18
N LYS A 28 -9.54 -18.98 -11.11
CA LYS A 28 -10.80 -18.24 -11.05
C LYS A 28 -10.73 -16.87 -11.70
N VAL A 29 -9.67 -16.11 -11.43
CA VAL A 29 -9.53 -14.74 -11.94
C VAL A 29 -9.15 -14.71 -13.42
N LYS A 30 -8.31 -15.65 -13.89
CA LYS A 30 -7.82 -15.71 -15.26
C LYS A 30 -7.31 -14.35 -15.77
N PRO A 31 -6.30 -13.76 -15.09
CA PRO A 31 -5.77 -12.46 -15.47
C PRO A 31 -5.17 -12.49 -16.89
N ASN A 32 -5.14 -11.36 -17.58
CA ASN A 32 -4.54 -11.25 -18.92
C ASN A 32 -3.03 -11.53 -18.89
N SER A 33 -2.39 -11.27 -17.76
CA SER A 33 -0.98 -11.60 -17.49
C SER A 33 -0.70 -13.09 -17.31
N GLU A 34 -1.74 -13.94 -17.26
CA GLU A 34 -1.65 -15.37 -16.94
C GLU A 34 -1.00 -15.66 -15.56
N GLY A 35 -0.92 -14.66 -14.68
CA GLY A 35 -0.23 -14.78 -13.39
C GLY A 35 1.28 -14.64 -13.48
N ILE A 36 1.83 -14.27 -14.64
CA ILE A 36 3.27 -14.16 -14.89
C ILE A 36 3.71 -12.71 -14.71
N TYR A 37 4.16 -12.39 -13.50
CA TYR A 37 4.58 -11.04 -13.12
C TYR A 37 6.10 -10.90 -13.08
N THR A 38 6.61 -9.77 -13.57
CA THR A 38 8.01 -9.37 -13.49
C THR A 38 8.12 -8.00 -12.84
N ASN A 39 9.04 -7.83 -11.90
CA ASN A 39 9.12 -6.64 -11.03
C ASN A 39 9.13 -5.29 -11.78
N GLY A 40 9.86 -5.20 -12.90
CA GLY A 40 10.02 -3.95 -13.66
C GLY A 40 8.96 -3.67 -14.72
N MET A 41 7.97 -4.57 -14.90
CA MET A 41 6.91 -4.42 -15.89
C MET A 41 5.65 -3.81 -15.27
N GLN A 42 4.74 -3.30 -16.11
CA GLN A 42 3.43 -2.84 -15.65
C GLN A 42 2.30 -3.77 -16.10
N TYR A 43 1.30 -3.90 -15.22
CA TYR A 43 0.14 -4.74 -15.41
C TYR A 43 -1.14 -3.97 -15.11
N GLU A 44 -2.29 -4.48 -15.54
CA GLU A 44 -3.58 -3.80 -15.36
C GLU A 44 -4.02 -3.79 -13.89
N ASP A 45 -4.37 -2.61 -13.38
CA ASP A 45 -4.77 -2.45 -11.97
C ASP A 45 -5.98 -3.34 -11.62
N SER A 46 -6.82 -3.69 -12.61
CA SER A 46 -7.97 -4.58 -12.44
C SER A 46 -7.61 -6.01 -12.03
N GLU A 47 -6.41 -6.50 -12.38
CA GLU A 47 -6.00 -7.87 -12.05
C GLU A 47 -5.84 -8.05 -10.54
N ILE A 48 -5.14 -7.13 -9.86
CA ILE A 48 -4.98 -7.21 -8.39
C ILE A 48 -6.31 -6.94 -7.67
N MET A 49 -7.16 -6.08 -8.21
CA MET A 49 -8.51 -5.88 -7.66
C MET A 49 -9.36 -7.15 -7.77
N ALA A 50 -9.26 -7.88 -8.89
CA ALA A 50 -9.96 -9.15 -9.07
C ALA A 50 -9.45 -10.23 -8.12
N PHE A 51 -8.13 -10.32 -7.90
CA PHE A 51 -7.57 -11.23 -6.89
C PHE A 51 -8.06 -10.91 -5.48
N VAL A 52 -8.07 -9.64 -5.08
CA VAL A 52 -8.56 -9.23 -3.77
C VAL A 52 -10.05 -9.60 -3.62
N ALA A 53 -10.86 -9.40 -4.66
CA ALA A 53 -12.28 -9.76 -4.64
C ALA A 53 -12.51 -11.28 -4.51
N GLU A 54 -11.75 -12.09 -5.24
CA GLU A 54 -11.84 -13.55 -5.13
C GLU A 54 -11.31 -14.03 -3.78
N LEU A 55 -10.19 -13.49 -3.32
CA LEU A 55 -9.62 -13.82 -2.02
C LEU A 55 -10.57 -13.47 -0.87
N SER A 56 -11.32 -12.37 -1.00
CA SER A 56 -12.39 -12.00 -0.07
C SER A 56 -13.48 -13.07 -0.01
N THR A 57 -13.88 -13.61 -1.17
CA THR A 57 -14.85 -14.71 -1.24
C THR A 57 -14.32 -15.99 -0.58
N LEU A 58 -13.05 -16.33 -0.80
CA LEU A 58 -12.42 -17.52 -0.21
C LEU A 58 -12.24 -17.43 1.30
N THR A 59 -11.83 -16.25 1.79
CA THR A 59 -11.47 -16.03 3.20
C THR A 59 -12.63 -15.54 4.06
N GLN A 60 -13.70 -15.04 3.44
CA GLN A 60 -14.79 -14.32 4.11
C GLN A 60 -14.29 -13.06 4.87
N ILE A 61 -13.13 -12.52 4.48
CA ILE A 61 -12.59 -11.25 4.98
C ILE A 61 -12.95 -10.15 3.98
N ASP A 62 -13.39 -9.00 4.45
CA ASP A 62 -13.78 -7.89 3.57
C ASP A 62 -12.57 -7.34 2.77
N PRO A 63 -12.77 -6.86 1.52
CA PRO A 63 -11.69 -6.36 0.69
C PRO A 63 -10.85 -5.23 1.33
N PRO A 64 -11.43 -4.21 2.00
CA PRO A 64 -10.65 -3.21 2.72
C PRO A 64 -9.65 -3.79 3.72
N THR A 65 -10.07 -4.80 4.50
CA THR A 65 -9.20 -5.49 5.45
C THR A 65 -8.09 -6.27 4.77
N LEU A 66 -8.38 -7.01 3.69
CA LEU A 66 -7.35 -7.70 2.91
C LEU A 66 -6.34 -6.73 2.30
N VAL A 67 -6.80 -5.59 1.77
CA VAL A 67 -5.92 -4.57 1.19
C VAL A 67 -5.05 -3.90 2.26
N ARG A 68 -5.58 -3.66 3.47
CA ARG A 68 -4.78 -3.21 4.62
C ARG A 68 -3.69 -4.22 4.98
N THR A 69 -4.06 -5.50 5.14
CA THR A 69 -3.11 -6.58 5.45
C THR A 69 -2.02 -6.68 4.38
N PHE A 70 -2.40 -6.55 3.11
CA PHE A 70 -1.42 -6.52 2.03
C PHE A 70 -0.49 -5.31 2.11
N GLY A 71 -1.01 -4.12 2.43
CA GLY A 71 -0.19 -2.91 2.59
C GLY A 71 0.87 -3.07 3.69
N GLU A 72 0.51 -3.70 4.80
CA GLU A 72 1.44 -3.98 5.90
C GLU A 72 2.56 -4.93 5.47
N TYR A 73 2.23 -6.02 4.79
CA TYR A 73 3.21 -6.96 4.23
C TYR A 73 4.09 -6.31 3.16
N LEU A 74 3.49 -5.53 2.26
CA LEU A 74 4.15 -4.87 1.14
C LEU A 74 5.19 -3.84 1.60
N PHE A 75 4.97 -3.19 2.75
CA PHE A 75 5.82 -2.10 3.23
C PHE A 75 7.30 -2.48 3.25
N ILE A 76 7.66 -3.62 3.84
CA ILE A 76 9.07 -3.99 4.02
C ILE A 76 9.78 -4.22 2.68
N HIS A 77 9.07 -4.76 1.69
CA HIS A 77 9.60 -4.95 0.33
C HIS A 77 9.85 -3.61 -0.34
N LEU A 78 8.92 -2.65 -0.24
CA LEU A 78 9.09 -1.31 -0.79
C LEU A 78 10.19 -0.52 -0.07
N PHE A 79 10.28 -0.62 1.25
CA PHE A 79 11.31 0.04 2.04
C PHE A 79 12.71 -0.44 1.65
N ASN A 80 12.91 -1.76 1.56
CA ASN A 80 14.19 -2.36 1.23
C ASN A 80 14.61 -2.15 -0.24
N SER A 81 13.66 -1.98 -1.15
CA SER A 81 13.92 -1.76 -2.58
C SER A 81 13.85 -0.28 -2.99
N SER A 82 13.66 0.63 -2.03
CA SER A 82 13.52 2.06 -2.30
C SER A 82 14.79 2.63 -2.95
N PRO A 83 14.67 3.36 -4.09
CA PRO A 83 15.80 4.04 -4.70
C PRO A 83 16.23 5.31 -3.92
N ALA A 84 15.43 5.77 -2.96
CA ALA A 84 15.74 6.95 -2.16
C ALA A 84 16.74 6.60 -1.05
N ASN A 85 17.67 7.53 -0.76
CA ASN A 85 18.52 7.40 0.42
C ASN A 85 17.74 7.77 1.69
N LEU A 86 17.39 6.76 2.49
CA LEU A 86 16.63 6.90 3.73
C LEU A 86 17.50 6.87 4.99
N SER A 87 18.83 6.84 4.87
CA SER A 87 19.74 6.64 6.00
C SER A 87 19.71 7.72 7.09
N HIS A 88 19.13 8.88 6.77
CA HIS A 88 19.04 10.05 7.65
C HIS A 88 17.68 10.17 8.35
N ILE A 89 16.73 9.27 8.05
CA ILE A 89 15.39 9.27 8.63
C ILE A 89 15.35 8.21 9.72
N ASP A 90 15.18 8.63 10.96
CA ASP A 90 15.22 7.77 12.15
C ASP A 90 13.88 7.66 12.88
N ASN A 91 12.86 8.41 12.47
CA ASN A 91 11.53 8.39 13.07
C ASN A 91 10.40 8.28 12.03
N LEU A 92 9.26 7.75 12.49
CA LEU A 92 8.10 7.47 11.63
C LEU A 92 7.51 8.75 11.01
N LYS A 93 7.38 9.84 11.79
CA LYS A 93 6.72 11.06 11.30
C LYS A 93 7.47 11.66 10.12
N ASP A 94 8.78 11.80 10.25
CA ASP A 94 9.64 12.31 9.17
C ASP A 94 9.63 11.37 7.96
N PHE A 95 9.65 10.06 8.19
CA PHE A 95 9.49 9.07 7.11
C PHE A 95 8.21 9.31 6.31
N LEU A 96 7.06 9.44 7.00
CA LEU A 96 5.77 9.65 6.33
C LEU A 96 5.76 10.95 5.52
N ILE A 97 6.27 12.06 6.08
CA ILE A 97 6.34 13.36 5.39
C ILE A 97 7.22 13.28 4.13
N CYS A 98 8.29 12.48 4.15
CA CYS A 98 9.21 12.32 3.02
C CYS A 98 8.66 11.48 1.85
N ILE A 99 7.56 10.73 2.02
CA ILE A 99 7.07 9.78 0.99
C ILE A 99 6.79 10.48 -0.33
N ASP A 100 5.91 11.49 -0.36
CA ASP A 100 5.53 12.16 -1.61
C ASP A 100 6.66 13.04 -2.15
N GLY A 101 7.32 13.78 -1.24
CA GLY A 101 8.30 14.79 -1.58
C GLY A 101 9.64 14.24 -2.08
N VAL A 102 9.99 13.01 -1.68
CA VAL A 102 11.29 12.38 -1.95
C VAL A 102 11.11 10.98 -2.55
N ILE A 103 10.50 10.05 -1.81
CA ILE A 103 10.47 8.62 -2.22
C ILE A 103 9.74 8.44 -3.55
N HIS A 104 8.54 9.00 -3.68
CA HIS A 104 7.75 8.92 -4.91
C HIS A 104 8.45 9.61 -6.10
N LYS A 105 9.21 10.67 -5.88
CA LYS A 105 10.00 11.30 -6.94
C LYS A 105 11.15 10.41 -7.41
N GLU A 106 11.84 9.75 -6.49
CA GLU A 106 12.90 8.79 -6.82
C GLU A 106 12.35 7.55 -7.52
N VAL A 107 11.19 7.03 -7.07
CA VAL A 107 10.48 5.94 -7.77
C VAL A 107 10.10 6.37 -9.18
N LYS A 108 9.57 7.60 -9.36
CA LYS A 108 9.19 8.13 -10.68
C LYS A 108 10.42 8.35 -11.58
N ARG A 109 11.58 8.68 -11.02
CA ARG A 109 12.85 8.81 -11.75
C ARG A 109 13.30 7.47 -12.33
N VAL A 110 13.19 6.39 -11.56
CA VAL A 110 13.56 5.03 -12.01
C VAL A 110 12.49 4.43 -12.92
N TYR A 111 11.21 4.69 -12.62
CA TYR A 111 10.06 4.17 -13.35
C TYR A 111 9.16 5.33 -13.85
N PRO A 112 9.51 5.97 -14.98
CA PRO A 112 8.82 7.15 -15.49
C PRO A 112 7.32 6.95 -15.73
N ASP A 113 6.89 5.73 -16.05
CA ASP A 113 5.50 5.41 -16.34
C ASP A 113 4.68 5.08 -15.08
N SER A 114 5.29 5.04 -13.90
CA SER A 114 4.59 4.72 -12.66
C SER A 114 3.54 5.78 -12.32
N TYR A 115 2.30 5.34 -12.12
CA TYR A 115 1.26 6.16 -11.51
C TYR A 115 1.33 6.02 -9.99
N LEU A 116 1.50 7.14 -9.28
CA LEU A 116 1.66 7.22 -7.83
C LEU A 116 0.54 8.07 -7.24
N PRO A 117 0.10 7.81 -5.99
CA PRO A 117 -0.83 8.71 -5.31
C PRO A 117 -0.11 10.01 -4.94
N SER A 118 -0.88 11.07 -4.67
CA SER A 118 -0.35 12.30 -4.08
C SER A 118 -0.68 12.36 -2.59
N PHE A 119 0.27 12.85 -1.79
CA PHE A 119 0.03 13.14 -0.38
C PHE A 119 0.18 14.64 -0.07
N LYS A 120 -0.64 15.15 0.84
CA LYS A 120 -0.42 16.43 1.51
C LYS A 120 -0.49 16.21 3.01
N TYR A 121 0.31 16.95 3.77
CA TYR A 121 0.39 16.79 5.21
C TYR A 121 0.06 18.10 5.92
N ASP A 122 -0.69 18.00 7.00
CA ASP A 122 -0.89 19.03 8.01
C ASP A 122 -0.57 18.42 9.39
N GLU A 123 -0.26 19.25 10.37
CA GLU A 123 0.00 18.81 11.74
C GLU A 123 -1.00 19.44 12.71
N LYS A 124 -1.53 18.63 13.63
CA LYS A 124 -2.38 19.12 14.71
C LYS A 124 -1.52 19.70 15.86
N PRO A 125 -2.06 20.61 16.69
CA PRO A 125 -1.32 21.17 17.83
C PRO A 125 -0.83 20.13 18.86
N ASN A 126 -1.45 18.94 18.90
CA ASN A 126 -1.04 17.83 19.77
C ASN A 126 0.06 16.94 19.16
N GLY A 127 0.57 17.28 17.96
CA GLY A 127 1.60 16.52 17.26
C GLY A 127 1.08 15.37 16.38
N ASP A 128 -0.24 15.18 16.26
CA ASP A 128 -0.80 14.20 15.32
C ASP A 128 -0.61 14.67 13.87
N LEU A 129 -0.33 13.72 12.97
CA LEU A 129 -0.17 13.97 11.54
C LEU A 129 -1.49 13.77 10.81
N ILE A 130 -1.93 14.77 10.06
CA ILE A 130 -3.04 14.64 9.11
C ILE A 130 -2.45 14.43 7.73
N MET A 131 -2.73 13.28 7.12
CA MET A 131 -2.35 12.97 5.75
C MET A 131 -3.58 12.98 4.85
N PHE A 132 -3.54 13.81 3.81
CA PHE A 132 -4.51 13.79 2.74
C PHE A 132 -4.00 12.93 1.59
N TYR A 133 -4.71 11.84 1.31
CA TYR A 133 -4.42 10.91 0.21
C TYR A 133 -5.36 11.17 -0.97
N GLN A 134 -4.80 11.22 -2.18
CA GLN A 134 -5.61 11.29 -3.40
C GLN A 134 -5.03 10.41 -4.51
N SER A 135 -5.90 9.62 -5.14
CA SER A 135 -5.53 8.71 -6.23
C SER A 135 -6.77 8.22 -6.96
N LYS A 136 -6.70 8.11 -8.29
CA LYS A 136 -7.75 7.48 -9.11
C LYS A 136 -7.99 6.01 -8.72
N ARG A 137 -6.97 5.35 -8.13
CA ARG A 137 -7.04 3.95 -7.71
C ARG A 137 -7.76 3.74 -6.37
N LYS A 138 -7.98 4.81 -5.58
CA LYS A 138 -8.63 4.74 -4.25
C LYS A 138 -8.06 3.65 -3.32
N LEU A 139 -6.74 3.47 -3.33
CA LEU A 139 -6.01 2.50 -2.48
C LEU A 139 -5.69 3.09 -1.10
N CYS A 140 -6.60 3.84 -0.50
CA CYS A 140 -6.42 4.45 0.81
C CYS A 140 -6.23 3.40 1.92
N HIS A 141 -6.92 2.26 1.83
CA HIS A 141 -6.73 1.14 2.75
C HIS A 141 -5.36 0.48 2.60
N LEU A 142 -4.77 0.49 1.40
CA LEU A 142 -3.38 0.05 1.21
C LEU A 142 -2.44 1.03 1.90
N SER A 143 -2.73 2.33 1.81
CA SER A 143 -1.97 3.38 2.50
C SER A 143 -2.03 3.22 4.02
N GLU A 144 -3.19 2.88 4.59
CA GLU A 144 -3.32 2.55 6.03
C GLU A 144 -2.39 1.38 6.40
N GLY A 145 -2.41 0.29 5.62
CA GLY A 145 -1.53 -0.86 5.83
C GLY A 145 -0.04 -0.51 5.74
N LEU A 146 0.35 0.29 4.74
CA LEU A 146 1.73 0.75 4.57
C LEU A 146 2.19 1.62 5.75
N ILE A 147 1.31 2.48 6.28
CA ILE A 147 1.62 3.28 7.48
C ILE A 147 1.80 2.37 8.70
N SER A 148 0.95 1.35 8.88
CA SER A 148 1.09 0.36 9.95
C SER A 148 2.40 -0.43 9.84
N GLY A 149 2.78 -0.87 8.64
CA GLY A 149 4.06 -1.54 8.41
C GLY A 149 5.26 -0.62 8.70
N ALA A 150 5.17 0.66 8.33
CA ALA A 150 6.17 1.66 8.70
C ALA A 150 6.27 1.82 10.22
N ALA A 151 5.13 1.94 10.89
CA ALA A 151 5.07 2.09 12.34
C ALA A 151 5.75 0.93 13.09
N GLN A 152 5.55 -0.31 12.63
CA GLN A 152 6.25 -1.48 13.16
C GLN A 152 7.77 -1.38 12.97
N ARG A 153 8.23 -0.95 11.79
CA ARG A 153 9.66 -0.82 11.48
C ARG A 153 10.36 0.27 12.29
N PHE A 154 9.67 1.33 12.65
CA PHE A 154 10.17 2.42 13.49
C PHE A 154 9.86 2.20 14.98
N GLU A 155 9.31 1.04 15.36
CA GLU A 155 8.92 0.69 16.74
C GLU A 155 8.03 1.76 17.40
N GLN A 156 7.17 2.40 16.60
CA GLN A 156 6.35 3.53 17.00
C GLN A 156 4.88 3.10 17.03
N ALA A 157 4.27 3.10 18.21
CA ALA A 157 2.84 2.84 18.34
C ALA A 157 2.02 4.00 17.75
N ILE A 158 0.97 3.67 16.98
CA ILE A 158 0.08 4.65 16.34
C ILE A 158 -1.39 4.23 16.38
N ILE A 159 -2.29 5.20 16.19
CA ILE A 159 -3.70 4.98 15.85
C ILE A 159 -3.98 5.74 14.55
N ILE A 160 -4.71 5.11 13.63
CA ILE A 160 -5.14 5.74 12.37
C ILE A 160 -6.66 5.89 12.39
N GLU A 161 -7.15 7.11 12.23
CA GLU A 161 -8.56 7.39 11.93
C GLU A 161 -8.70 7.81 10.46
N HIS A 162 -9.81 7.43 9.82
CA HIS A 162 -10.09 7.73 8.41
C HIS A 162 -11.45 8.44 8.25
N PRO A 163 -11.60 9.69 8.73
CA PRO A 163 -12.89 10.40 8.77
C PRO A 163 -13.47 10.82 7.42
N GLU A 164 -12.66 10.95 6.36
CA GLU A 164 -13.13 11.31 5.01
C GLU A 164 -12.53 10.32 4.02
N CYS A 165 -13.35 9.64 3.22
CA CYS A 165 -12.89 8.59 2.31
C CYS A 165 -13.43 8.76 0.87
N MET A 166 -12.57 8.51 -0.13
CA MET A 166 -12.94 8.56 -1.55
C MET A 166 -13.92 7.46 -1.98
N HIS A 167 -14.05 6.39 -1.18
CA HIS A 167 -15.08 5.37 -1.39
C HIS A 167 -16.46 5.86 -0.96
N ASP A 168 -16.53 6.83 -0.05
CA ASP A 168 -17.77 7.43 0.47
C ASP A 168 -18.13 8.75 -0.24
N GLY A 169 -17.45 9.06 -1.35
CA GLY A 169 -17.72 10.24 -2.18
C GLY A 169 -16.88 11.47 -1.86
N ALA A 170 -15.94 11.41 -0.91
CA ALA A 170 -15.01 12.51 -0.67
C ALA A 170 -14.04 12.73 -1.86
N GLU A 171 -13.60 13.97 -2.08
CA GLU A 171 -12.64 14.31 -3.15
C GLU A 171 -11.25 13.68 -2.92
N LYS A 172 -10.85 13.58 -1.65
CA LYS A 172 -9.59 13.01 -1.16
C LYS A 172 -9.86 12.33 0.17
N CYS A 173 -9.05 11.32 0.49
CA CYS A 173 -9.08 10.70 1.80
C CYS A 173 -8.35 11.58 2.81
N LYS A 174 -8.84 11.60 4.05
CA LYS A 174 -8.17 12.21 5.20
C LYS A 174 -7.86 11.13 6.22
N LEU A 175 -6.58 10.89 6.45
CA LEU A 175 -6.05 9.99 7.46
C LEU A 175 -5.48 10.83 8.61
N VAL A 176 -5.89 10.55 9.84
CA VAL A 176 -5.36 11.18 11.05
C VAL A 176 -4.54 10.12 11.78
N ILE A 177 -3.26 10.37 11.94
CA ILE A 177 -2.29 9.45 12.53
C ILE A 177 -1.86 10.04 13.87
N SER A 178 -2.28 9.40 14.96
CA SER A 178 -1.88 9.77 16.31
C SER A 178 -0.74 8.88 16.79
N PHE A 179 0.35 9.51 17.23
CA PHE A 179 1.52 8.82 17.78
C PHE A 179 1.32 8.57 19.27
N LYS A 180 1.68 7.38 19.75
CA LYS A 180 1.58 6.99 21.16
C LYS A 180 2.97 6.86 21.77
N ASP A 181 3.08 7.27 23.02
CA ASP A 181 4.27 7.06 23.86
C ASP A 181 4.38 5.59 24.32
#